data_AF-A0A7R9WH08-F1
#
_entry.id   AF-A0A7R9WH08-F1
#
_cell.length_a   1.000
_cell.length_b   1.000
_cell.length_c   1.000
_cell.angle_alpha   90.00
_cell.angle_beta   90.00
_cell.angle_gamma   90.00
#
_symmetry.space_group_name_H-M   'P 1'
#
loop_
_entity.id
_entity.type
_entity.pdbx_description
1 polymer ?
#
loop_
_entity_poly.entity_id
_entity_poly.type
_entity_poly.pdbx_seq_one_letter_code
_entity_poly.pdbx_strand_id
1 'polypeptide(L)'
;KNGGSSSPGDGGDCYSSDSEDSLDADGVLSSIPGVGTGPLTPAERAENEDFGKNYGGPKLSDEESARLLILMSHASTCPGRHKTAKARAVCHGTKYLMLHVRDCPGTTSAYDVCPFPWCRKVKHLLYHLVSCARPRQCSICSPPGLTSGMS
;
A
#
# COMPACT_ATOMS: atom_id res chain seq x y z
N LYS A 1 -55.66 9.11 -5.78
CA LYS A 1 -55.97 7.76 -5.24
C LYS A 1 -54.64 7.09 -4.94
N ASN A 2 -54.11 7.35 -3.74
CA ASN A 2 -54.07 6.43 -2.58
C ASN A 2 -52.72 5.68 -2.60
N GLY A 3 -51.87 5.68 -1.59
CA GLY A 3 -51.80 6.25 -0.23
C GLY A 3 -50.31 6.10 0.17
N GLY A 4 -49.73 6.86 1.09
CA GLY A 4 -50.25 7.24 2.39
C GLY A 4 -49.59 6.34 3.46
N SER A 5 -48.80 6.98 4.32
CA SER A 5 -48.41 6.56 5.68
C SER A 5 -47.20 5.63 5.80
N SER A 6 -46.39 5.62 6.85
CA SER A 6 -46.05 6.52 7.98
C SER A 6 -44.98 5.72 8.76
N SER A 7 -43.98 6.38 9.34
CA SER A 7 -43.12 5.77 10.36
C SER A 7 -43.93 5.45 11.62
N PRO A 8 -43.43 4.53 12.46
CA PRO A 8 -43.02 4.96 13.80
C PRO A 8 -41.71 4.32 14.26
N GLY A 9 -41.02 5.01 15.17
CA GLY A 9 -39.95 4.43 15.98
C GLY A 9 -40.50 3.65 17.17
N ASP A 10 -39.65 2.78 17.72
CA ASP A 10 -39.76 2.10 19.01
C ASP A 10 -38.30 1.76 19.39
N GLY A 11 -37.72 2.28 20.49
CA GLY A 11 -37.87 1.70 21.83
C GLY A 11 -37.12 0.35 21.86
N GLY A 12 -36.02 0.11 22.54
CA GLY A 12 -35.51 0.67 23.78
C GLY A 12 -35.42 -0.47 24.79
N ASP A 13 -34.29 -1.18 24.83
CA ASP A 13 -33.95 -2.07 25.94
C ASP A 13 -32.43 -2.18 26.11
N CYS A 14 -31.98 -1.49 27.14
CA CYS A 14 -30.71 -1.68 27.81
C CYS A 14 -30.75 -3.01 28.57
N TYR A 15 -30.05 -4.03 28.06
CA TYR A 15 -29.73 -5.19 28.87
C TYR A 15 -28.35 -4.95 29.53
N SER A 16 -28.39 -4.63 30.82
CA SER A 16 -27.25 -4.87 31.70
C SER A 16 -27.14 -6.38 31.88
N SER A 17 -25.97 -6.93 31.57
CA SER A 17 -25.51 -8.16 32.19
C SER A 17 -24.18 -7.87 32.85
N ASP A 18 -24.28 -7.52 34.13
CA ASP A 18 -23.20 -7.63 35.10
C ASP A 18 -22.80 -9.11 35.16
N SER A 19 -21.66 -9.41 34.53
CA SER A 19 -20.91 -10.63 34.75
C SER A 19 -19.54 -10.21 35.27
N GLU A 20 -19.51 -9.96 36.57
CA GLU A 20 -18.31 -9.91 37.38
C GLU A 20 -17.68 -11.31 37.45
N ASP A 21 -16.80 -11.61 36.49
CA ASP A 21 -15.83 -12.70 36.59
C ASP A 21 -14.45 -12.09 36.79
N SER A 22 -14.08 -11.99 38.07
CA SER A 22 -12.74 -11.64 38.52
C SER A 22 -11.77 -12.77 38.15
N LEU A 23 -11.14 -12.65 36.99
CA LEU A 23 -9.93 -13.39 36.69
C LEU A 23 -8.74 -12.55 37.16
N ASP A 24 -8.34 -12.79 38.41
CA ASP A 24 -7.00 -12.52 38.89
C ASP A 24 -6.00 -13.28 38.00
N ALA A 25 -5.55 -12.61 36.94
CA ALA A 25 -4.39 -13.01 36.17
C ALA A 25 -3.28 -11.95 36.34
N ASP A 26 -2.99 -11.58 37.59
CA ASP A 26 -1.65 -11.16 37.99
C ASP A 26 -0.73 -12.38 37.95
N GLY A 27 -0.44 -12.82 36.72
CA GLY A 27 0.28 -14.04 36.41
C GLY A 27 1.35 -13.80 35.37
N VAL A 28 2.34 -12.97 35.74
CA VAL A 28 3.73 -13.03 35.29
C VAL A 28 3.93 -13.54 33.85
N LEU A 29 3.86 -12.63 32.88
CA LEU A 29 4.57 -12.81 31.59
C LEU A 29 5.44 -11.59 31.27
N SER A 30 6.04 -10.99 32.29
CA SER A 30 7.08 -9.96 32.13
C SER A 30 8.48 -10.49 32.48
N SER A 31 8.66 -11.81 32.62
CA SER A 31 9.95 -12.40 32.99
C SER A 31 10.17 -13.82 32.46
N ILE A 32 9.91 -14.07 31.17
CA ILE A 32 10.70 -15.10 30.47
C ILE A 32 11.86 -14.38 29.78
N PRO A 33 13.09 -14.42 30.34
CA PRO A 33 14.27 -13.99 29.61
C PRO A 33 14.54 -15.04 28.53
N GLY A 34 14.10 -14.77 27.30
CA GLY A 34 14.42 -15.63 26.16
C GLY A 34 13.38 -15.76 25.04
N VAL A 35 12.22 -15.11 25.11
CA VAL A 35 11.20 -15.18 24.04
C VAL A 35 10.96 -13.79 23.45
N GLY A 36 11.50 -13.55 22.25
CA GLY A 36 11.04 -12.47 21.38
C GLY A 36 12.09 -11.58 20.70
N THR A 37 13.39 -11.69 21.01
CA THR A 37 14.46 -11.01 20.24
C THR A 37 14.95 -11.85 19.06
N GLY A 38 14.05 -12.61 18.44
CA GLY A 38 14.31 -13.23 17.15
C GLY A 38 14.17 -12.19 16.03
N PRO A 39 14.89 -12.34 14.90
CA PRO A 39 14.63 -11.51 13.72
C PRO A 39 13.17 -11.71 13.29
N LEU A 40 12.40 -10.62 13.21
CA LEU A 40 11.00 -10.62 12.72
C LEU A 40 10.90 -11.42 11.42
N THR A 41 9.81 -12.20 11.30
CA THR A 41 9.49 -12.87 10.04
C THR A 41 9.32 -11.84 8.91
N PRO A 42 9.48 -12.23 7.64
CA PRO A 42 9.26 -11.31 6.52
C PRO A 42 7.86 -10.67 6.50
N ALA A 43 6.85 -11.39 6.99
CA ALA A 43 5.48 -10.92 7.12
C ALA A 43 5.34 -9.85 8.22
N GLU A 44 5.77 -10.16 9.45
CA GLU A 44 5.72 -9.20 10.57
C GLU A 44 6.57 -7.95 10.27
N ARG A 45 7.71 -8.12 9.59
CA ARG A 45 8.51 -6.98 9.12
C ARG A 45 7.78 -6.18 8.06
N ALA A 46 7.04 -6.83 7.17
CA ALA A 46 6.27 -6.14 6.14
C ALA A 46 5.12 -5.31 6.71
N GLU A 47 4.51 -5.76 7.80
CA GLU A 47 3.49 -5.02 8.54
C GLU A 47 4.06 -3.85 9.32
N ASN A 48 5.24 -4.01 9.94
CA ASN A 48 5.89 -2.96 10.71
C ASN A 48 6.72 -1.97 9.88
N GLU A 49 7.00 -2.26 8.60
CA GLU A 49 7.80 -1.40 7.74
C GLU A 49 6.98 -0.20 7.24
N ASP A 50 7.23 0.96 7.84
CA ASP A 50 6.82 2.24 7.28
C ASP A 50 7.62 2.52 6.00
N PHE A 51 6.91 2.57 4.87
CA PHE A 51 7.52 2.81 3.56
C PHE A 51 8.31 4.13 3.63
N GLY A 52 9.62 4.08 3.38
CA GLY A 52 10.47 5.27 3.21
C GLY A 52 11.16 5.83 4.46
N LYS A 53 10.90 5.31 5.66
CA LYS A 53 11.78 5.55 6.82
C LYS A 53 12.70 4.35 7.10
N ASN A 54 12.15 3.13 7.07
CA ASN A 54 12.86 1.91 7.47
C ASN A 54 12.74 0.73 6.48
N TYR A 55 12.32 0.98 5.23
CA TYR A 55 12.21 -0.10 4.23
C TYR A 55 13.61 -0.64 3.85
N GLY A 56 13.93 -1.82 4.37
CA GLY A 56 15.18 -2.56 4.10
C GLY A 56 15.07 -3.57 2.95
N GLY A 57 13.89 -3.68 2.32
CA GLY A 57 13.65 -4.61 1.21
C GLY A 57 14.24 -4.16 -0.13
N PRO A 58 14.09 -5.00 -1.18
CA PRO A 58 14.59 -4.68 -2.52
C PRO A 58 13.96 -3.40 -3.09
N LYS A 59 14.76 -2.58 -3.77
CA LYS A 59 14.34 -1.31 -4.38
C LYS A 59 14.50 -1.40 -5.90
N LEU A 60 13.77 -0.56 -6.62
CA LEU A 60 14.04 -0.31 -8.04
C LEU A 60 15.30 0.55 -8.13
N SER A 61 16.12 0.35 -9.17
CA SER A 61 17.18 1.29 -9.50
C SER A 61 16.59 2.65 -9.91
N ASP A 62 17.40 3.71 -9.88
CA ASP A 62 16.98 5.05 -10.28
C ASP A 62 16.46 5.08 -11.73
N GLU A 63 17.12 4.35 -12.63
CA GLU A 63 16.72 4.24 -14.03
C GLU A 63 15.39 3.51 -14.21
N GLU A 64 15.20 2.38 -13.52
CA GLU A 64 13.93 1.65 -13.54
C GLU A 64 12.80 2.49 -12.95
N SER A 65 13.09 3.21 -11.88
CA SER A 65 12.15 4.12 -11.22
C SER A 65 11.71 5.22 -12.19
N ALA A 66 12.65 5.91 -12.82
CA ALA A 66 12.37 6.95 -13.80
C ALA A 66 11.51 6.42 -14.96
N ARG A 67 11.89 5.28 -15.55
CA ARG A 67 11.13 4.64 -16.63
C ARG A 67 9.70 4.28 -16.20
N LEU A 68 9.53 3.73 -15.00
CA LEU A 68 8.22 3.38 -14.49
C LEU A 68 7.34 4.62 -14.28
N LEU A 69 7.90 5.71 -13.76
CA LEU A 69 7.13 6.95 -13.54
C LEU A 69 6.63 7.57 -14.85
N ILE A 70 7.41 7.49 -15.93
CA ILE A 70 6.99 7.91 -17.27
C ILE A 70 5.82 7.04 -17.75
N LEU A 71 5.93 5.71 -17.58
CA LEU A 71 4.84 4.80 -17.94
C LEU A 71 3.57 5.07 -17.14
N MET A 72 3.68 5.33 -15.83
CA MET A 72 2.54 5.67 -14.98
C MET A 72 1.89 7.00 -15.39
N SER A 73 2.71 8.02 -15.69
CA SER A 73 2.24 9.31 -16.21
C SER A 73 1.43 9.12 -17.49
N HIS A 74 1.96 8.37 -18.45
CA HIS A 74 1.25 8.01 -19.67
C HIS A 74 -0.04 7.23 -19.38
N ALA A 75 0.04 6.16 -18.59
CA ALA A 75 -1.08 5.27 -18.31
C ALA A 75 -2.25 5.97 -17.61
N SER A 76 -1.98 7.01 -16.80
CA SER A 76 -2.99 7.79 -16.08
C SER A 76 -3.97 8.53 -16.99
N THR A 77 -3.53 8.96 -18.18
CA THR A 77 -4.32 9.73 -19.14
C THR A 77 -4.59 8.95 -20.43
N CYS A 78 -3.97 7.78 -20.61
CA CYS A 78 -4.09 7.01 -21.83
C CYS A 78 -5.47 6.32 -21.95
N PRO A 79 -6.18 6.43 -23.10
CA PRO A 79 -7.44 5.72 -23.33
C PRO A 79 -7.25 4.22 -23.62
N GLY A 80 -6.01 3.69 -23.64
CA GLY A 80 -5.70 2.28 -23.88
C GLY A 80 -5.67 1.87 -25.36
N ARG A 81 -5.80 2.82 -26.29
CA ARG A 81 -5.74 2.57 -27.74
C ARG A 81 -4.31 2.75 -28.26
N HIS A 82 -3.64 1.64 -28.58
CA HIS A 82 -2.27 1.63 -29.08
C HIS A 82 -2.15 0.95 -30.45
N LYS A 83 -1.25 1.48 -31.27
CA LYS A 83 -0.92 0.96 -32.61
C LYS A 83 -0.32 -0.45 -32.55
N THR A 84 0.54 -0.71 -31.58
CA THR A 84 1.21 -2.00 -31.42
C THR A 84 0.64 -2.79 -30.24
N ALA A 85 0.57 -4.11 -30.39
CA ALA A 85 0.16 -5.01 -29.30
C ALA A 85 1.10 -4.91 -28.09
N LYS A 86 2.40 -4.74 -28.34
CA LYS A 86 3.41 -4.56 -27.29
C LYS A 86 3.14 -3.30 -26.44
N ALA A 87 2.90 -2.15 -27.07
CA ALA A 87 2.58 -0.93 -26.34
C ALA A 87 1.27 -1.05 -25.54
N ARG A 88 0.27 -1.73 -26.11
CA ARG A 88 -0.99 -2.03 -25.41
C ARG A 88 -0.75 -2.87 -24.16
N ALA A 89 0.06 -3.93 -24.25
CA ALA A 89 0.36 -4.79 -23.12
C ALA A 89 1.10 -4.03 -22.00
N VAL A 90 2.08 -3.18 -22.35
CA VAL A 90 2.80 -2.35 -21.38
C VAL A 90 1.87 -1.36 -20.70
N CYS A 91 1.04 -0.64 -21.45
CA CYS A 91 0.06 0.31 -20.90
C CYS A 91 -0.93 -0.40 -19.97
N HIS A 92 -1.50 -1.53 -20.41
CA HIS A 92 -2.44 -2.31 -19.60
C HIS A 92 -1.81 -2.85 -18.31
N GLY A 93 -0.60 -3.42 -18.40
CA GLY A 93 0.16 -3.87 -17.24
C GLY A 93 0.48 -2.74 -16.27
N THR A 94 0.83 -1.55 -16.78
CA THR A 94 1.08 -0.37 -15.95
C THR A 94 -0.19 0.10 -15.24
N LYS A 95 -1.34 0.13 -15.93
CA LYS A 95 -2.64 0.44 -15.31
C LYS A 95 -2.99 -0.55 -14.19
N TYR A 96 -2.80 -1.85 -14.44
CA TYR A 96 -3.04 -2.87 -13.43
C TYR A 96 -2.13 -2.68 -12.21
N LEU A 97 -0.84 -2.41 -12.42
CA LEU A 97 0.11 -2.09 -11.36
C LEU A 97 -0.34 -0.87 -10.55
N MET A 98 -0.79 0.20 -11.20
CA MET A 98 -1.30 1.41 -10.53
C MET A 98 -2.51 1.12 -9.66
N LEU A 99 -3.50 0.37 -10.17
CA LEU A 99 -4.68 -0.02 -9.42
C LEU A 99 -4.31 -0.88 -8.21
N HIS A 100 -3.45 -1.89 -8.42
CA HIS A 100 -3.01 -2.75 -7.34
C HIS A 100 -2.26 -2.00 -6.24
N VAL A 101 -1.28 -1.15 -6.59
CA VAL A 101 -0.49 -0.43 -5.58
C VAL A 101 -1.34 0.53 -4.75
N ARG A 102 -2.39 1.12 -5.36
CA ARG A 102 -3.35 1.98 -4.67
C ARG A 102 -4.16 1.20 -3.63
N ASP A 103 -4.62 0.00 -3.98
CA ASP A 103 -5.60 -0.75 -3.17
C ASP A 103 -4.95 -1.80 -2.25
N CYS A 104 -3.75 -2.27 -2.58
CA CYS A 104 -3.02 -3.24 -1.77
C CYS A 104 -2.29 -2.52 -0.63
N PRO A 105 -2.35 -2.98 0.64
CA PRO A 105 -1.55 -2.42 1.73
C PRO A 105 -0.06 -2.78 1.62
N GLY A 106 0.29 -3.83 0.86
CA GLY A 106 1.64 -4.42 0.81
C GLY A 106 1.70 -5.80 1.46
N THR A 107 0.60 -6.21 2.08
CA THR A 107 0.36 -7.52 2.70
C THR A 107 -0.94 -8.14 2.18
N THR A 108 -1.14 -9.43 2.41
CA THR A 108 -2.37 -10.16 2.13
C THR A 108 -3.33 -10.11 3.32
N SER A 109 -4.56 -10.61 3.18
CA SER A 109 -5.51 -10.73 4.29
C SER A 109 -5.08 -11.74 5.36
N ALA A 110 -4.13 -12.62 5.04
CA ALA A 110 -3.48 -13.53 5.98
C ALA A 110 -2.25 -12.90 6.65
N TYR A 111 -2.04 -11.59 6.46
CA TYR A 111 -0.89 -10.83 6.94
C TYR A 111 0.46 -11.26 6.33
N ASP A 112 0.44 -12.10 5.30
CA ASP A 112 1.64 -12.42 4.52
C ASP A 112 2.09 -11.26 3.63
N VAL A 113 3.34 -11.30 3.16
CA VAL A 113 3.85 -10.36 2.16
C VAL A 113 3.05 -10.46 0.88
N CYS A 114 2.67 -9.32 0.28
CA CYS A 114 2.00 -9.31 -1.01
C CYS A 114 2.80 -10.12 -2.06
N PRO A 115 2.17 -11.08 -2.76
CA PRO A 115 2.88 -12.01 -3.65
C PRO A 115 3.40 -11.34 -4.93
N PHE A 116 2.95 -10.12 -5.22
CA PHE A 116 3.43 -9.36 -6.37
C PHE A 116 4.80 -8.75 -6.06
N PRO A 117 5.89 -9.22 -6.69
CA PRO A 117 7.25 -8.84 -6.31
C PRO A 117 7.57 -7.36 -6.59
N TRP A 118 6.76 -6.69 -7.41
CA TRP A 118 6.86 -5.26 -7.69
C TRP A 118 6.06 -4.39 -6.71
N CYS A 119 5.03 -4.91 -6.03
CA CYS A 119 4.11 -4.09 -5.23
C CYS A 119 4.84 -3.27 -4.17
N ARG A 120 5.63 -3.93 -3.31
CA ARG A 120 6.36 -3.25 -2.24
C ARG A 120 7.45 -2.30 -2.76
N LYS A 121 8.14 -2.68 -3.86
CA LYS A 121 9.15 -1.82 -4.50
C LYS A 121 8.52 -0.52 -5.02
N VAL A 122 7.37 -0.63 -5.68
CA VAL A 122 6.66 0.52 -6.25
C VAL A 122 6.05 1.39 -5.15
N LYS A 123 5.48 0.79 -4.10
CA LYS A 123 5.02 1.56 -2.92
C LYS A 123 6.13 2.40 -2.32
N HIS A 124 7.31 1.82 -2.16
CA HIS A 124 8.48 2.54 -1.66
C HIS A 124 8.87 3.72 -2.58
N LEU A 125 8.86 3.49 -3.90
CA LEU A 125 9.10 4.56 -4.88
C LEU A 125 8.07 5.68 -4.76
N LEU A 126 6.78 5.37 -4.65
CA LEU A 126 5.73 6.38 -4.52
C LEU A 126 5.84 7.17 -3.22
N TYR A 127 6.18 6.52 -2.11
CA TYR A 127 6.46 7.23 -0.87
C TYR A 127 7.65 8.20 -1.03
N HIS A 128 8.72 7.77 -1.70
CA HIS A 128 9.86 8.64 -1.98
C HIS A 128 9.41 9.90 -2.73
N LEU A 129 8.56 9.78 -3.75
CA LEU A 129 8.10 10.95 -4.52
C LEU A 129 7.37 12.00 -3.68
N VAL A 130 6.52 11.57 -2.74
CA VAL A 130 5.76 12.50 -1.89
C VAL A 130 6.58 13.03 -0.71
N SER A 131 7.63 12.31 -0.31
CA SER A 131 8.46 12.65 0.87
C SER A 131 9.84 13.19 0.49
N CYS A 132 10.15 13.34 -0.80
CA CYS A 132 11.47 13.77 -1.24
C CYS A 132 11.72 15.23 -0.86
N ALA A 133 12.75 15.47 -0.04
CA ALA A 133 13.12 16.82 0.41
C ALA A 133 13.66 17.71 -0.72
N ARG A 134 14.22 17.11 -1.79
CA ARG A 134 14.87 17.83 -2.90
C ARG A 134 14.50 17.24 -4.26
N PRO A 135 13.23 17.34 -4.70
CA PRO A 135 12.76 16.67 -5.90
C PRO A 135 13.49 17.15 -7.17
N ARG A 136 13.89 18.42 -7.24
CA ARG A 136 14.60 19.00 -8.39
C ARG A 136 16.06 18.53 -8.55
N GLN A 137 16.65 17.97 -7.49
CA GLN A 137 18.05 17.51 -7.47
C GLN A 137 18.15 15.98 -7.31
N CYS A 138 17.00 15.30 -7.27
CA CYS A 138 16.95 13.87 -7.06
C CYS A 138 16.96 13.14 -8.41
N SER A 139 17.84 12.16 -8.57
CA SER A 139 17.93 11.31 -9.77
C SER A 139 16.67 10.49 -10.05
N ILE A 140 15.83 10.25 -9.04
CA ILE A 140 14.54 9.55 -9.18
C ILE A 140 13.42 10.52 -9.56
N CYS A 141 13.32 11.67 -8.87
CA CYS A 141 12.24 12.65 -9.09
C CYS A 141 12.49 13.53 -10.33
N SER A 142 13.75 13.76 -10.66
CA SER A 142 14.22 14.60 -11.78
C SER A 142 15.40 13.91 -12.48
N PRO A 143 15.19 12.74 -13.09
CA PRO A 143 16.25 11.97 -13.75
C PRO A 143 16.92 12.77 -14.88
N PRO A 144 18.26 12.72 -14.97
CA PRO A 144 19.00 13.37 -16.06
C PRO A 144 18.64 12.69 -17.39
N GLY A 145 18.25 13.47 -18.40
CA GLY A 145 17.95 12.96 -19.75
C GLY A 145 16.47 12.89 -20.15
N LEU A 146 15.52 13.28 -19.29
CA LEU A 146 14.09 13.37 -19.66
C LEU A 146 13.67 14.71 -20.32
N THR A 147 14.60 15.63 -20.58
CA THR A 147 14.28 16.99 -21.07
C THR A 147 14.00 17.11 -22.57
N SER A 148 14.05 16.02 -23.35
CA SER A 148 13.87 16.09 -24.81
C SER A 148 12.90 15.01 -25.31
N GLY A 149 11.63 15.36 -25.50
CA GLY A 149 10.73 14.57 -26.36
C GLY A 149 9.33 14.29 -25.84
N MET A 150 8.74 15.15 -25.00
CA MET A 150 7.34 14.99 -24.55
C MET A 150 6.55 16.30 -24.66
N SER A 151 6.69 17.00 -25.79
CA SER A 151 5.73 18.02 -26.25
C SER A 151 4.76 17.39 -27.24
#